data_AF-A0A3G1T1T9-F1
#
_entry.id   AF-A0A3G1T1T9-F1
#
_cell.length_a   1.000
_cell.length_b   1.000
_cell.length_c   1.000
_cell.angle_alpha   90.00
_cell.angle_beta   90.00
_cell.angle_gamma   90.00
#
_symmetry.space_group_name_H-M   'P 1'
#
loop_
_entity.id
_entity.type
_entity.pdbx_description
1 polymer ?
#
loop_
_entity_poly.entity_id
_entity_poly.type
_entity_poly.pdbx_seq_one_letter_code
_entity_poly.pdbx_strand_id
1 'polypeptide(L)'
;MKTVLVLAALIGLVAAGYPLFNNNVKTKTLDPNLVNIQKKVLLLLENWKQVDPDDEYYKIGKEYNIEANIESYTNREVVTEFLSLYKTGFTAKNQIFSIYYENQALEVRALYRLFYYAKDFETFYKTAVFARVWLNEGQFV
;
A
#
# COMPACT_ATOMS: atom_id res chain seq x y z
N MET A 1 30.15 -26.55 35.54
CA MET A 1 31.08 -26.12 34.46
C MET A 1 30.57 -26.45 33.05
N LYS A 2 30.21 -27.71 32.74
CA LYS A 2 29.74 -28.10 31.39
C LYS A 2 28.48 -27.34 30.91
N THR A 3 27.50 -27.12 31.79
CA THR A 3 26.27 -26.38 31.48
C THR A 3 26.51 -24.90 31.19
N VAL A 4 27.47 -24.28 31.88
CA VAL A 4 27.86 -22.88 31.66
C VAL A 4 28.55 -22.72 30.30
N LEU A 5 29.39 -23.68 29.91
CA LEU A 5 30.03 -23.71 28.60
C LEU A 5 29.02 -23.88 27.46
N VAL A 6 27.99 -24.71 27.64
CA VAL A 6 26.92 -24.89 26.65
C VAL A 6 26.09 -23.63 26.48
N LEU A 7 25.73 -22.96 27.58
CA LEU A 7 24.98 -21.69 27.52
C LEU A 7 25.81 -20.57 26.89
N ALA A 8 27.10 -20.47 27.21
CA ALA A 8 28.00 -19.50 26.59
C ALA A 8 28.18 -19.75 25.08
N ALA A 9 28.26 -21.01 24.66
CA ALA A 9 28.34 -21.37 23.24
C ALA A 9 27.06 -21.04 22.46
N LEU A 10 25.88 -21.25 23.07
CA LEU A 10 24.60 -20.88 22.47
C LEU A 10 24.45 -19.36 22.32
N ILE A 11 24.88 -18.58 23.31
CA ILE A 11 24.89 -17.10 23.21
C ILE A 11 25.87 -16.64 22.13
N GLY A 12 27.05 -17.27 22.03
CA GLY A 12 28.03 -16.98 20.98
C GLY A 12 27.49 -17.26 19.56
N LEU A 13 26.74 -18.35 19.37
CA LEU A 13 26.11 -18.67 18.08
C LEU A 13 25.00 -17.68 17.71
N VAL A 14 24.20 -17.22 18.67
CA VAL A 14 23.20 -16.16 18.44
C VAL A 14 23.88 -14.85 18.07
N ALA A 15 24.95 -14.46 18.76
CA ALA A 15 25.69 -13.24 18.46
C ALA A 15 26.43 -13.28 17.11
N ALA A 16 26.93 -14.45 16.69
CA ALA A 16 27.64 -14.63 15.42
C ALA A 16 26.71 -14.80 14.20
N GLY A 17 25.42 -15.13 14.41
CA GLY A 17 24.44 -15.33 13.36
C GLY A 17 23.77 -14.04 12.84
N TYR A 18 23.91 -12.93 13.55
CA TYR A 18 23.44 -11.63 13.05
C TYR A 18 24.50 -11.06 12.10
N PRO A 19 24.19 -10.85 10.81
CA PRO A 19 25.10 -10.11 9.95
C PRO A 19 25.40 -8.75 10.59
N LEU A 20 26.67 -8.52 10.93
CA LEU A 20 27.19 -7.20 11.28
C LEU A 20 27.16 -6.34 10.02
N PHE A 21 25.99 -5.80 9.70
CA PHE A 21 25.85 -4.77 8.68
C PHE A 21 26.59 -3.53 9.18
N ASN A 22 27.83 -3.35 8.72
CA ASN A 22 28.60 -2.14 8.93
C ASN A 22 28.01 -1.02 8.05
N ASN A 23 26.84 -0.53 8.44
CA ASN A 23 26.11 0.47 7.68
C ASN A 23 26.64 1.87 8.01
N ASN A 24 27.72 2.28 7.34
CA ASN A 24 28.05 3.70 7.15
C ASN A 24 27.02 4.39 6.22
N VAL A 25 25.73 4.15 6.46
CA VAL A 25 24.62 4.73 5.70
C VAL A 25 24.02 5.81 6.59
N LYS A 26 23.84 7.01 6.03
CA LYS A 26 23.16 8.09 6.73
C LYS A 26 21.72 7.67 7.03
N THR A 27 21.38 7.57 8.30
CA THR A 27 20.03 7.27 8.77
C THR A 27 19.39 8.54 9.37
N LYS A 28 18.06 8.54 9.44
CA LYS A 28 17.28 9.58 10.11
C LYS A 28 16.28 8.92 11.05
N THR A 29 16.27 9.36 12.31
CA THR A 29 15.22 8.97 13.26
C THR A 29 13.90 9.58 12.85
N LEU A 30 12.86 8.76 12.77
CA LEU A 30 11.50 9.18 12.41
C LEU A 30 10.59 9.15 13.64
N ASP A 31 9.58 10.02 13.63
CA ASP A 31 8.48 9.97 14.58
C ASP A 31 7.72 8.63 14.48
N PRO A 32 7.27 8.02 15.60
CA PRO A 32 6.56 6.73 15.58
C PRO A 32 5.32 6.69 14.68
N ASN A 33 4.56 7.78 14.58
CA ASN A 33 3.40 7.84 13.69
C ASN A 33 3.83 7.77 12.21
N LEU A 34 4.92 8.46 11.86
CA LEU A 34 5.47 8.40 10.51
C LEU A 34 6.02 7.00 10.18
N VAL A 35 6.59 6.29 11.17
CA VAL A 35 6.98 4.88 11.00
C VAL A 35 5.78 4.00 10.68
N ASN A 36 4.64 4.21 11.34
CA ASN A 36 3.41 3.45 11.07
C ASN A 36 2.85 3.74 9.67
N ILE A 37 2.82 5.01 9.26
CA ILE A 37 2.44 5.42 7.90
C ILE A 37 3.34 4.75 6.87
N GLN A 38 4.66 4.82 7.06
CA GLN A 38 5.64 4.21 6.17
C GLN A 38 5.41 2.71 6.01
N LYS A 39 5.20 1.98 7.12
CA LYS A 39 4.90 0.54 7.10
C LYS A 39 3.63 0.25 6.30
N LYS A 40 2.54 0.98 6.55
CA LYS A 40 1.28 0.81 5.82
C LYS A 40 1.46 0.99 4.32
N VAL A 41 2.17 2.03 3.89
CA VAL A 41 2.43 2.27 2.46
C VAL A 41 3.29 1.17 1.84
N LEU A 42 4.37 0.76 2.50
CA LEU A 42 5.27 -0.27 1.97
C LEU A 42 4.58 -1.63 1.83
N LEU A 43 3.75 -2.02 2.80
CA LEU A 43 2.97 -3.27 2.74
C LEU A 43 2.02 -3.32 1.53
N LEU A 44 1.61 -2.17 0.98
CA LEU A 44 0.81 -2.11 -0.25
C LEU A 44 1.58 -2.55 -1.50
N LEU A 45 2.91 -2.46 -1.46
CA LEU A 45 3.79 -2.76 -2.59
C LEU A 45 4.38 -4.18 -2.50
N GLU A 46 4.25 -4.85 -1.37
CA GLU A 46 4.64 -6.25 -1.21
C GLU A 46 3.72 -7.15 -2.02
N ASN A 47 4.29 -8.04 -2.86
CA ASN A 47 3.52 -8.95 -3.72
C ASN A 47 2.40 -8.24 -4.51
N TRP A 48 2.63 -7.00 -4.98
CA TRP A 48 1.61 -6.12 -5.58
C TRP A 48 0.84 -6.71 -6.77
N LYS A 49 1.39 -7.75 -7.42
CA LYS A 49 0.71 -8.48 -8.51
C LYS A 49 -0.32 -9.52 -8.03
N GLN A 50 -0.40 -9.76 -6.72
CA GLN A 50 -1.25 -10.76 -6.11
C GLN A 50 -2.13 -10.13 -5.03
N VAL A 51 -3.30 -10.73 -4.83
CA VAL A 51 -4.23 -10.35 -3.77
C VAL A 51 -4.25 -11.47 -2.74
N ASP A 52 -4.09 -11.10 -1.47
CA ASP A 52 -4.14 -11.99 -0.31
C ASP A 52 -5.44 -11.73 0.46
N PRO A 53 -6.44 -12.63 0.39
CA PRO A 53 -7.72 -12.45 1.08
C PRO A 53 -7.65 -12.43 2.60
N ASP A 54 -6.59 -12.99 3.20
CA ASP A 54 -6.44 -13.09 4.65
C ASP A 54 -5.81 -11.82 5.25
N ASP A 55 -5.15 -11.01 4.42
CA ASP A 55 -4.53 -9.76 4.82
C ASP A 55 -5.57 -8.69 5.23
N GLU A 56 -5.17 -7.81 6.15
CA GLU A 56 -5.96 -6.70 6.63
C GLU A 56 -6.35 -5.74 5.50
N TYR A 57 -5.44 -5.47 4.55
CA TYR A 57 -5.75 -4.54 3.45
C TYR A 57 -6.92 -5.06 2.60
N TYR A 58 -7.02 -6.37 2.40
CA TYR A 58 -8.07 -6.95 1.56
C TYR A 58 -9.44 -6.79 2.20
N LYS A 59 -9.54 -7.06 3.51
CA LYS A 59 -10.77 -6.90 4.28
C LYS A 59 -11.27 -5.45 4.21
N ILE A 60 -10.36 -4.49 4.43
CA ILE A 60 -10.69 -3.06 4.34
C ILE A 60 -11.09 -2.66 2.91
N GLY A 61 -10.28 -3.03 1.90
CA GLY A 61 -10.50 -2.63 0.51
C GLY A 61 -11.76 -3.24 -0.10
N LYS A 62 -12.12 -4.46 0.31
CA LYS A 62 -13.35 -5.13 -0.12
C LYS A 62 -14.61 -4.46 0.43
N GLU A 63 -14.56 -3.94 1.65
CA GLU A 63 -15.70 -3.32 2.33
C GLU A 63 -15.81 -1.81 2.07
N TYR A 64 -14.71 -1.16 1.67
CA TYR A 64 -14.69 0.28 1.50
C TYR A 64 -15.56 0.74 0.31
N ASN A 65 -16.61 1.51 0.62
CA ASN A 65 -17.48 2.14 -0.36
C ASN A 65 -17.08 3.60 -0.57
N ILE A 66 -16.48 3.90 -1.73
CA ILE A 66 -16.04 5.26 -2.09
C ILE A 66 -17.21 6.26 -2.14
N GLU A 67 -18.36 5.86 -2.71
CA GLU A 67 -19.54 6.72 -2.86
C GLU A 67 -20.13 7.12 -1.50
N ALA A 68 -20.26 6.15 -0.58
CA ALA A 68 -20.72 6.39 0.78
C ALA A 68 -19.77 7.28 1.60
N ASN A 69 -18.51 7.41 1.17
CA ASN A 69 -17.47 8.19 1.84
C ASN A 69 -17.10 9.47 1.06
N ILE A 70 -17.96 9.97 0.17
CA ILE A 70 -17.68 11.17 -0.65
C ILE A 70 -17.28 12.41 0.16
N GLU A 71 -17.82 12.58 1.38
CA GLU A 71 -17.46 13.68 2.29
C GLU A 71 -16.04 13.57 2.87
N SER A 72 -15.37 12.43 2.67
CA SER A 72 -13.99 12.21 3.11
C SER A 72 -12.96 12.76 2.12
N TYR A 73 -13.41 13.32 1.01
CA TYR A 73 -12.55 13.92 0.01
C TYR A 73 -12.76 15.43 0.01
N THR A 74 -11.65 16.17 -0.10
CA THR A 74 -11.65 17.64 -0.14
C THR A 74 -12.27 18.19 -1.43
N ASN A 75 -12.39 17.36 -2.48
CA ASN A 75 -13.13 17.68 -3.69
C ASN A 75 -14.11 16.54 -4.04
N ARG A 76 -15.41 16.80 -3.94
CA ARG A 76 -16.46 15.81 -4.22
C ARG A 76 -16.57 15.46 -5.70
N GLU A 77 -16.24 16.40 -6.59
CA GLU A 77 -16.33 16.17 -8.03
C GLU A 77 -15.39 15.06 -8.48
N VAL A 78 -14.24 14.91 -7.83
CA VAL A 78 -13.29 13.83 -8.17
C VAL A 78 -13.84 12.45 -7.86
N VAL A 79 -14.70 12.34 -6.85
CA VAL A 79 -15.38 11.09 -6.50
C VAL A 79 -16.43 10.76 -7.55
N THR A 80 -17.25 11.73 -7.94
CA THR A 80 -18.27 11.56 -8.97
C THR A 80 -17.65 11.20 -10.33
N GLU A 81 -16.56 11.86 -10.72
CA GLU A 81 -15.83 11.58 -11.96
C GLU A 81 -15.24 10.17 -11.96
N PHE A 82 -14.57 9.78 -10.87
CA PHE A 82 -14.04 8.43 -10.72
C PHE A 82 -15.15 7.38 -10.80
N LEU A 83 -16.25 7.56 -10.06
CA LEU A 83 -17.36 6.59 -10.05
C LEU A 83 -18.04 6.47 -11.41
N SER A 84 -18.11 7.56 -12.18
CA SER A 84 -18.62 7.55 -13.55
C SER A 84 -17.78 6.64 -14.45
N LEU A 85 -16.45 6.83 -14.45
CA LEU A 85 -15.52 6.00 -15.22
C LEU A 85 -15.49 4.56 -14.69
N TYR A 86 -15.54 4.37 -13.37
CA TYR A 86 -15.48 3.05 -12.75
C TYR A 86 -16.69 2.19 -13.15
N LYS A 87 -17.89 2.80 -13.23
CA LYS A 87 -19.11 2.15 -13.70
C LYS A 87 -19.05 1.75 -15.19
N THR A 88 -18.27 2.45 -16.02
CA THR A 88 -18.03 2.05 -17.42
C THR A 88 -17.04 0.89 -17.56
N GLY A 89 -16.24 0.65 -16.53
CA GLY A 89 -15.19 -0.38 -16.50
C GLY A 89 -13.80 0.21 -16.68
N PHE A 90 -12.89 -0.16 -15.80
CA PHE A 90 -11.46 0.13 -15.90
C PHE A 90 -10.73 -1.03 -16.61
N THR A 91 -9.47 -0.82 -16.94
CA THR A 91 -8.54 -1.87 -17.38
C THR A 91 -8.64 -3.08 -16.45
N ALA A 92 -8.86 -4.26 -17.02
CA ALA A 92 -9.00 -5.49 -16.25
C ALA A 92 -7.69 -5.86 -15.54
N LYS A 93 -7.81 -6.54 -14.39
CA LYS A 93 -6.66 -7.14 -13.69
C LYS A 93 -5.86 -8.06 -14.61
N ASN A 94 -4.54 -8.14 -14.37
CA ASN A 94 -3.57 -8.90 -15.18
C ASN A 94 -3.37 -8.42 -16.62
N GLN A 95 -4.07 -7.39 -17.09
CA GLN A 95 -3.78 -6.75 -18.38
C GLN A 95 -2.58 -5.81 -18.25
N ILE A 96 -1.90 -5.57 -19.37
CA ILE A 96 -0.79 -4.62 -19.42
C ILE A 96 -1.35 -3.20 -19.26
N PHE A 97 -0.80 -2.48 -18.28
CA PHE A 97 -0.98 -1.04 -18.13
C PHE A 97 0.17 -0.28 -18.80
N SER A 98 -0.16 0.81 -19.47
CA SER A 98 0.76 1.83 -19.96
C SER A 98 0.05 3.18 -20.00
N ILE A 99 0.69 4.18 -19.40
CA ILE A 99 0.21 5.58 -19.40
C ILE A 99 0.10 6.19 -20.81
N TYR A 100 0.68 5.57 -21.83
CA TYR A 100 0.62 6.04 -23.20
C TYR A 100 -0.67 5.68 -23.93
N TYR A 101 -1.51 4.79 -23.37
CA TYR A 101 -2.85 4.54 -23.89
C TYR A 101 -3.85 5.50 -23.24
N GLU A 102 -4.57 6.27 -24.05
CA GLU A 102 -5.42 7.38 -23.60
C GLU A 102 -6.46 6.96 -22.54
N ASN A 103 -7.17 5.86 -22.77
CA ASN A 103 -8.16 5.36 -21.80
C ASN A 103 -7.51 5.00 -20.46
N GLN A 104 -6.38 4.29 -20.48
CA GLN A 104 -5.66 3.91 -19.26
C GLN A 104 -5.11 5.15 -18.53
N ALA A 105 -4.70 6.17 -19.27
CA ALA A 105 -4.25 7.44 -18.72
C ALA A 105 -5.38 8.23 -18.06
N LEU A 106 -6.59 8.22 -18.65
CA LEU A 106 -7.78 8.82 -18.05
C LEU A 106 -8.18 8.09 -16.75
N GLU A 107 -8.21 6.76 -16.77
CA GLU A 107 -8.49 5.92 -15.61
C GLU A 107 -7.53 6.20 -14.44
N VAL A 108 -6.21 6.17 -14.69
CA VAL A 108 -5.22 6.40 -13.63
C VAL A 108 -5.19 7.85 -13.16
N ARG A 109 -5.53 8.83 -14.02
CA ARG A 109 -5.68 10.23 -13.60
C ARG A 109 -6.85 10.39 -12.63
N ALA A 110 -7.98 9.74 -12.90
CA ALA A 110 -9.11 9.73 -11.99
C ALA A 110 -8.75 9.06 -10.65
N LEU A 111 -8.04 7.91 -10.69
CA LEU A 111 -7.56 7.23 -9.49
C LEU A 111 -6.58 8.10 -8.68
N TYR A 112 -5.60 8.72 -9.34
CA TYR A 112 -4.64 9.63 -8.69
C TYR A 112 -5.35 10.79 -8.01
N ARG A 113 -6.38 11.38 -8.63
CA ARG A 113 -7.15 12.47 -8.03
C ARG A 113 -7.87 12.01 -6.76
N LEU A 114 -8.39 10.79 -6.70
CA LEU A 114 -8.94 10.27 -5.44
C LEU A 114 -7.88 10.21 -4.34
N PHE A 115 -6.68 9.71 -4.63
CA PHE A 115 -5.58 9.67 -3.66
C PHE A 115 -5.18 11.08 -3.21
N TYR A 116 -5.06 12.02 -4.14
CA TYR A 116 -4.61 13.37 -3.88
C TYR A 116 -5.61 14.18 -3.04
N TYR A 117 -6.91 14.03 -3.32
CA TYR A 117 -7.96 14.79 -2.64
C TYR A 117 -8.51 14.11 -1.39
N ALA A 118 -7.99 12.95 -0.98
CA ALA A 118 -8.31 12.37 0.33
C ALA A 118 -7.98 13.37 1.46
N LYS A 119 -8.92 13.62 2.38
CA LYS A 119 -8.77 14.67 3.41
C LYS A 119 -7.68 14.37 4.45
N ASP A 120 -7.38 13.09 4.65
CA ASP A 120 -6.46 12.59 5.64
C ASP A 120 -5.83 11.26 5.18
N PHE A 121 -4.80 10.82 5.91
CA PHE A 121 -4.09 9.58 5.61
C PHE A 121 -5.00 8.35 5.72
N GLU A 122 -5.97 8.35 6.62
CA GLU A 122 -6.88 7.20 6.79
C GLU A 122 -7.76 7.02 5.55
N THR A 123 -8.32 8.11 5.03
CA THR A 123 -9.09 8.12 3.79
C THR A 123 -8.20 7.68 2.63
N PHE A 124 -7.00 8.28 2.48
CA PHE A 124 -6.03 7.88 1.46
C PHE A 124 -5.75 6.39 1.51
N TYR A 125 -5.47 5.85 2.70
CA TYR A 125 -5.17 4.43 2.88
C TYR A 125 -6.36 3.55 2.49
N LYS A 126 -7.58 3.87 2.93
CA LYS A 126 -8.81 3.14 2.55
C LYS A 126 -9.04 3.16 1.03
N THR A 127 -8.83 4.30 0.39
CA THR A 127 -8.89 4.43 -1.08
C THR A 127 -7.80 3.59 -1.76
N ALA A 128 -6.57 3.59 -1.25
CA ALA A 128 -5.46 2.83 -1.80
C ALA A 128 -5.69 1.32 -1.69
N VAL A 129 -6.18 0.82 -0.56
CA VAL A 129 -6.49 -0.61 -0.41
C VAL A 129 -7.70 -1.04 -1.24
N PHE A 130 -8.70 -0.17 -1.43
CA PHE A 130 -9.75 -0.41 -2.43
C PHE A 130 -9.16 -0.59 -3.83
N ALA A 131 -8.30 0.35 -4.25
CA ALA A 131 -7.68 0.30 -5.58
C ALA A 131 -6.82 -0.96 -5.76
N ARG A 132 -6.03 -1.33 -4.74
CA ARG A 132 -5.23 -2.56 -4.73
C ARG A 132 -6.09 -3.82 -4.92
N VAL A 133 -7.25 -3.88 -4.27
CA VAL A 133 -8.15 -5.04 -4.33
C VAL A 133 -8.88 -5.11 -5.67
N TRP A 134 -9.37 -4.00 -6.20
CA TRP A 134 -10.34 -4.02 -7.30
C TRP A 134 -9.79 -3.63 -8.68
N LEU A 135 -8.73 -2.81 -8.74
CA LEU A 135 -8.22 -2.28 -10.00
C LEU A 135 -7.03 -3.09 -10.53
N ASN A 136 -6.66 -2.82 -11.79
CA ASN A 136 -5.45 -3.36 -12.40
C ASN A 136 -4.22 -3.01 -11.55
N GLU A 137 -3.35 -3.99 -11.37
CA GLU A 137 -2.18 -3.91 -10.49
C GLU A 137 -1.21 -2.83 -10.95
N GLY A 138 -1.04 -2.66 -12.26
CA GLY A 138 -0.16 -1.64 -12.84
C GLY A 138 -0.77 -0.24 -12.84
N GLN A 139 -2.10 -0.10 -12.79
CA GLN A 139 -2.74 1.21 -12.58
C GLN A 139 -2.65 1.67 -11.14
N PHE A 140 -2.65 0.72 -10.20
CA PHE A 140 -2.55 1.02 -8.78
C PHE A 140 -1.15 1.52 -8.37
N VAL A 141 -0.10 0.88 -8.90
CA VAL A 141 1.32 1.18 -8.60
C VAL A 141 1.83 2.38 -9.39
#